data_AF-A0A5J6Q6W9-F1
#
_entry.id   AF-A0A5J6Q6W9-F1
#
_cell.length_a   1.000
_cell.length_b   1.000
_cell.length_c   1.000
_cell.angle_alpha   90.00
_cell.angle_beta   90.00
_cell.angle_gamma   90.00
#
_symmetry.space_group_name_H-M   'P 1'
#
loop_
_entity.id
_entity.type
_entity.pdbx_description
1 polymer ?
#
loop_
_entity_poly.entity_id
_entity_poly.type
_entity_poly.pdbx_seq_one_letter_code
_entity_poly.pdbx_strand_id
1 'polypeptide(L)'
;MTLKSLDNTEFTASIIQAVNGMLLDMLAAVARKDYEDRRRRQLQGIEKAQADGKYVGRKPDLKKRANIASLLKAGQSYSSIQVTLGCSRHLIADVKKGMDTLESAQI
;
A
#
# COMPACT_ATOMS: atom_id res chain seq x y z
N MET A 1 47.95 -13.99 -43.79
CA MET A 1 46.58 -13.84 -43.22
C MET A 1 46.73 -13.34 -41.79
N THR A 2 46.30 -12.11 -41.51
CA THR A 2 45.72 -11.66 -40.22
C THR A 2 46.42 -11.98 -38.87
N LEU A 3 47.45 -11.21 -38.47
CA LEU A 3 47.96 -11.20 -37.08
C LEU A 3 48.49 -9.81 -36.62
N LYS A 4 47.74 -8.72 -36.84
CA LYS A 4 48.12 -7.38 -36.32
C LYS A 4 46.96 -6.53 -35.78
N SER A 5 45.71 -7.01 -35.80
CA SER A 5 44.54 -6.25 -35.37
C SER A 5 43.98 -6.63 -33.99
N LEU A 6 44.50 -7.70 -33.35
CA LEU A 6 43.92 -8.25 -32.12
C LEU A 6 44.19 -7.37 -30.89
N ASP A 7 45.41 -6.87 -30.71
CA ASP A 7 45.79 -6.08 -29.52
C ASP A 7 45.02 -4.75 -29.39
N ASN A 8 44.82 -4.05 -30.51
CA ASN A 8 44.01 -2.83 -30.53
C ASN A 8 42.53 -3.11 -30.24
N THR A 9 42.06 -4.32 -30.54
CA THR A 9 40.66 -4.71 -30.33
C THR A 9 40.40 -5.07 -28.87
N GLU A 10 41.31 -5.79 -28.21
CA GLU A 10 41.19 -6.14 -26.79
C GLU A 10 41.25 -4.90 -25.89
N PHE A 11 42.19 -3.99 -26.16
CA PHE A 11 42.27 -2.71 -25.46
C PHE A 11 40.98 -1.88 -25.64
N THR A 12 40.48 -1.77 -26.87
CA THR A 12 39.22 -1.07 -27.16
C THR A 12 38.04 -1.73 -26.45
N ALA A 13 37.98 -3.06 -26.42
CA ALA A 13 36.92 -3.81 -25.73
C ALA A 13 36.94 -3.57 -24.22
N SER A 14 38.12 -3.54 -23.60
CA SER A 14 38.28 -3.25 -22.17
C SER A 14 37.82 -1.82 -21.82
N ILE A 15 38.15 -0.84 -22.67
CA ILE A 15 37.67 0.54 -22.50
C ILE A 15 36.15 0.61 -22.61
N ILE A 16 35.56 -0.01 -23.63
CA ILE A 16 34.09 -0.01 -23.82
C ILE A 16 33.41 -0.67 -22.62
N GLN A 17 33.96 -1.77 -22.10
CA GLN A 17 33.44 -2.43 -20.91
C GLN A 17 33.50 -1.53 -19.68
N ALA A 18 34.62 -0.84 -19.45
CA ALA A 18 34.78 0.10 -18.34
C ALA A 18 33.81 1.28 -18.44
N VAL A 19 33.66 1.87 -19.62
CA VAL A 19 32.71 2.96 -19.88
C VAL A 19 31.27 2.49 -19.65
N ASN A 20 30.90 1.31 -20.14
CA ASN A 20 29.57 0.74 -19.92
C ASN A 20 29.30 0.51 -18.43
N GLY A 21 30.29 0.01 -17.68
CA GLY A 21 30.18 -0.14 -16.22
C GLY A 21 29.94 1.20 -15.52
N MET A 22 30.78 2.21 -15.80
CA MET A 22 30.64 3.54 -15.21
C MET A 22 29.31 4.21 -15.57
N LEU A 23 28.82 4.04 -16.80
CA LEU A 23 27.53 4.56 -17.22
C LEU A 23 26.38 3.93 -16.42
N LEU A 24 26.43 2.61 -16.20
CA LEU A 24 25.43 1.91 -15.38
C LEU A 24 25.49 2.39 -13.91
N ASP A 25 26.67 2.56 -13.35
CA ASP A 25 26.85 3.04 -11.98
C ASP A 25 26.33 4.47 -11.81
N MET A 26 26.60 5.34 -12.81
CA MET A 26 26.08 6.70 -12.80
C MET A 26 24.54 6.70 -12.88
N LEU A 27 23.94 5.90 -13.77
CA LEU A 27 22.48 5.78 -13.87
C LEU A 27 21.88 5.24 -12.58
N ALA A 28 22.52 4.25 -11.94
CA ALA A 28 22.08 3.71 -10.66
C ALA A 28 22.12 4.77 -9.54
N ALA A 29 23.18 5.58 -9.49
CA ALA A 29 23.34 6.65 -8.52
C ALA A 29 22.27 7.75 -8.70
N VAL A 30 22.01 8.16 -9.95
CA VAL A 30 20.96 9.15 -10.27
C VAL A 30 19.58 8.61 -9.93
N ALA A 31 19.26 7.38 -10.33
CA ALA A 31 17.96 6.76 -10.03
C ALA A 31 17.70 6.68 -8.52
N ARG A 32 18.74 6.33 -7.74
CA ARG A 32 18.64 6.30 -6.28
C ARG A 32 18.37 7.68 -5.70
N LYS A 33 19.11 8.71 -6.12
CA LYS A 33 18.91 10.09 -5.66
C LYS A 33 17.48 10.57 -5.93
N ASP A 34 16.99 10.36 -7.15
CA ASP A 34 15.64 10.77 -7.54
C ASP A 34 14.55 10.05 -6.74
N TYR A 35 14.76 8.77 -6.42
CA TYR A 35 13.86 8.00 -5.56
C TYR A 35 13.81 8.58 -4.13
N GLU A 36 14.97 8.86 -3.54
CA GLU A 36 15.08 9.46 -2.21
C GLU A 36 14.40 10.85 -2.17
N ASP A 37 14.59 11.65 -3.22
CA ASP A 37 13.95 12.97 -3.37
C ASP A 37 12.43 12.89 -3.50
N ARG A 38 11.91 11.89 -4.23
CA ARG A 38 10.47 11.63 -4.31
C ARG A 38 9.90 11.25 -2.95
N ARG A 39 10.57 10.35 -2.22
CA ARG A 39 10.16 9.91 -0.89
C ARG A 39 10.13 11.07 0.09
N ARG A 40 11.15 11.93 0.09
CA ARG A 40 11.21 13.14 0.92
C ARG A 40 10.02 14.08 0.67
N ARG A 41 9.70 14.38 -0.59
CA ARG A 41 8.55 15.24 -0.94
C ARG A 41 7.22 14.60 -0.57
N GLN A 42 7.09 13.29 -0.76
CA GLN A 42 5.88 12.56 -0.36
C GLN A 42 5.69 12.62 1.15
N LEU A 43 6.75 12.43 1.95
CA LEU A 43 6.70 12.53 3.40
C LEU A 43 6.26 13.92 3.86
N GLN A 44 6.83 14.99 3.30
CA GLN A 44 6.40 16.38 3.59
C GLN A 44 4.91 16.59 3.25
N GLY A 45 4.45 16.03 2.13
CA GLY A 45 3.04 16.08 1.74
C GLY A 45 2.13 15.30 2.71
N ILE A 46 2.57 14.12 3.15
CA ILE A 46 1.86 13.30 4.15
C ILE A 46 1.77 14.04 5.47
N GLU A 47 2.87 14.58 6.00
CA GLU A 47 2.91 15.33 7.26
C GLU A 47 1.95 16.52 7.22
N LYS A 48 1.96 17.29 6.13
CA LYS A 48 1.01 18.39 5.94
C LYS A 48 -0.44 17.91 5.92
N ALA A 49 -0.75 16.86 5.17
CA ALA A 49 -2.11 16.34 5.10
C ALA A 49 -2.57 15.64 6.40
N GLN A 50 -1.64 15.11 7.21
CA GLN A 50 -1.93 14.63 8.56
C GLN A 50 -2.25 15.79 9.51
N ALA A 51 -1.47 16.87 9.47
CA ALA A 51 -1.73 18.08 10.24
C ALA A 51 -3.09 18.72 9.86
N ASP A 52 -3.44 18.69 8.56
CA ASP A 52 -4.75 19.12 8.06
C ASP A 52 -5.89 18.12 8.39
N GLY A 53 -5.62 16.98 9.03
CA GLY A 53 -6.62 15.98 9.41
C GLY A 53 -7.24 15.20 8.23
N LYS A 54 -6.61 15.19 7.05
CA LYS A 54 -7.16 14.53 5.84
C LYS A 54 -7.07 13.00 5.90
N TYR A 55 -6.13 12.45 6.67
CA TYR A 55 -5.97 11.01 6.84
C TYR A 55 -6.96 10.46 7.86
N VAL A 56 -8.16 10.10 7.40
CA VAL A 56 -9.24 9.51 8.23
C VAL A 56 -9.38 7.98 8.07
N GLY A 57 -8.46 7.36 7.32
CA GLY A 57 -8.49 5.93 7.02
C GLY A 57 -9.68 5.50 6.16
N ARG A 58 -9.95 4.19 6.12
CA ARG A 58 -11.11 3.63 5.43
C ARG A 58 -12.37 3.92 6.23
N LYS A 59 -13.28 4.75 5.68
CA LYS A 59 -14.57 5.01 6.30
C LYS A 59 -15.41 3.72 6.36
N PRO A 60 -16.05 3.41 7.50
CA PRO A 60 -16.93 2.25 7.61
C PRO A 60 -18.16 2.44 6.72
N ASP A 61 -18.64 1.35 6.13
CA ASP A 61 -19.91 1.33 5.40
C ASP A 61 -21.07 1.35 6.39
N LEU A 62 -21.57 2.54 6.68
CA LEU A 62 -22.62 2.77 7.66
C LEU A 62 -23.94 2.09 7.27
N LYS A 63 -24.27 2.04 5.98
CA LYS A 63 -25.52 1.41 5.51
C LYS A 63 -25.48 -0.09 5.75
N LYS A 64 -24.37 -0.74 5.37
CA LYS A 64 -24.19 -2.17 5.62
C LYS A 64 -24.23 -2.50 7.11
N ARG A 65 -23.56 -1.70 7.95
CA ARG A 65 -23.58 -1.88 9.40
C ARG A 65 -24.98 -1.71 10.01
N ALA A 66 -25.77 -0.73 9.53
CA ALA A 66 -27.15 -0.54 9.97
C ALA A 66 -28.05 -1.73 9.60
N ASN A 67 -27.89 -2.29 8.40
CA ASN A 67 -28.62 -3.49 7.99
C ASN A 67 -28.26 -4.70 8.86
N ILE A 68 -26.97 -4.90 9.15
CA ILE A 68 -26.51 -5.96 10.06
C ILE A 68 -27.12 -5.79 11.45
N ALA A 69 -27.09 -4.58 12.01
CA ALA A 69 -27.68 -4.30 13.33
C ALA A 69 -29.18 -4.61 13.37
N SER A 70 -29.91 -4.29 12.30
CA SER A 70 -31.34 -4.58 12.18
C SER A 70 -31.62 -6.09 12.13
N LEU A 71 -30.83 -6.86 11.38
CA LEU A 71 -30.95 -8.31 11.31
C LEU A 71 -30.56 -9.01 12.62
N LEU A 72 -29.55 -8.48 13.33
CA LEU A 72 -29.17 -8.96 14.66
C LEU A 72 -30.29 -8.73 15.68
N LYS A 73 -30.95 -7.56 15.66
CA LYS A 73 -32.14 -7.29 16.50
C LYS A 73 -33.32 -8.21 16.17
N ALA A 74 -33.46 -8.58 14.90
CA ALA A 74 -34.47 -9.55 14.46
C ALA A 74 -34.13 -11.02 14.83
N GLY A 75 -33.01 -11.27 15.53
CA GLY A 75 -32.63 -12.60 15.98
C GLY A 75 -32.04 -13.51 14.90
N GLN A 76 -31.62 -12.96 13.75
CA GLN A 76 -31.05 -13.76 12.66
C GLN A 76 -29.67 -14.33 13.04
N SER A 77 -29.40 -15.56 12.59
CA SER A 77 -28.12 -16.21 12.83
C SER A 77 -26.99 -15.56 12.01
N TYR A 78 -25.75 -15.66 12.52
CA TYR A 78 -24.59 -15.08 11.83
C TYR A 78 -24.44 -15.62 10.41
N SER A 79 -24.63 -16.93 10.23
CA SER A 79 -24.49 -17.57 8.92
C SER A 79 -25.56 -17.08 7.93
N SER A 80 -26.80 -16.85 8.39
CA SER A 80 -27.86 -16.25 7.58
C SER A 80 -27.46 -14.85 7.11
N ILE A 81 -27.04 -13.99 8.03
CA ILE A 81 -26.63 -12.60 7.75
C ILE A 81 -25.45 -12.54 6.77
N GLN A 82 -24.48 -13.45 6.91
CA GLN A 82 -23.35 -13.54 5.99
C GLN A 82 -23.78 -13.83 4.56
N VAL A 83 -24.67 -14.81 4.37
CA VAL A 83 -25.17 -15.21 3.06
C VAL A 83 -26.01 -14.10 2.45
N THR A 84 -26.90 -13.47 3.22
CA THR A 84 -27.79 -12.41 2.72
C THR A 84 -27.05 -11.12 2.35
N LEU A 85 -26.08 -10.68 3.16
CA LEU A 85 -25.41 -9.38 2.98
C LEU A 85 -24.01 -9.48 2.36
N GLY A 86 -23.51 -10.69 2.11
CA GLY A 86 -22.17 -10.92 1.57
C GLY A 86 -21.08 -10.29 2.44
N CYS A 87 -21.14 -10.52 3.75
CA CYS A 87 -20.21 -9.93 4.71
C CYS A 87 -19.43 -10.99 5.52
N SER A 88 -18.28 -10.59 6.06
CA SER A 88 -17.47 -11.46 6.91
C SER A 88 -18.09 -11.61 8.30
N ARG A 89 -17.88 -12.77 8.95
CA ARG A 89 -18.27 -12.98 10.37
C ARG A 89 -17.71 -11.90 11.28
N HIS A 90 -16.51 -11.43 10.97
CA HIS A 90 -15.84 -10.40 11.75
C HIS A 90 -16.61 -9.08 11.73
N LEU A 91 -17.14 -8.66 10.58
CA LEU A 91 -17.96 -7.43 10.52
C LEU A 91 -19.23 -7.55 11.35
N ILE A 92 -19.87 -8.73 11.36
CA ILE A 92 -21.06 -8.98 12.18
C ILE A 92 -20.72 -8.94 13.68
N ALA A 93 -19.62 -9.59 14.07
CA ALA A 93 -19.15 -9.59 15.45
C ALA A 93 -18.75 -8.19 15.94
N ASP A 94 -18.09 -7.42 15.08
CA ASP A 94 -17.72 -6.02 15.35
C ASP A 94 -18.95 -5.13 15.54
N VAL A 95 -19.98 -5.27 14.68
CA VAL A 95 -21.26 -4.56 14.83
C VAL A 95 -21.96 -4.99 16.13
N LYS A 96 -22.02 -6.29 16.44
CA LYS A 96 -22.62 -6.77 17.68
C LYS A 96 -21.90 -6.19 18.90
N LYS A 97 -20.57 -6.26 18.94
CA LYS A 97 -19.77 -5.68 20.03
C LYS A 97 -20.04 -4.18 20.18
N GLY A 98 -20.14 -3.45 19.06
CA GLY A 98 -20.51 -2.05 19.06
C GLY A 98 -21.89 -1.78 19.65
N MET A 99 -22.87 -2.65 19.39
CA MET A 99 -24.21 -2.56 19.99
C MET A 99 -24.16 -2.81 21.50
N ASP A 100 -23.48 -3.89 21.92
CA ASP A 100 -23.33 -4.25 23.35
C ASP A 100 -22.66 -3.12 24.15
N THR A 101 -21.66 -2.45 23.56
CA THR A 101 -20.98 -1.30 24.19
C THR A 101 -21.87 -0.06 24.31
N LEU A 102 -22.83 0.14 23.39
CA LEU A 102 -23.76 1.27 23.45
C LEU A 102 -24.85 1.04 24.50
N GLU A 103 -25.35 -0.20 24.60
CA GLU A 103 -26.36 -0.58 25.60
C GLU A 103 -25.80 -0.53 27.03
N SER A 104 -24.54 -0.94 27.21
CA SER A 104 -23.85 -0.87 28.51
C SER A 104 -23.46 0.55 28.97
N ALA A 105 -23.40 1.52 28.04
CA ALA A 105 -23.12 2.92 28.37
C ALA A 105 -24.40 3.74 28.66
N GLN A 106 -25.58 3.16 28.45
CA GLN A 106 -26.89 3.76 28.69
C GLN A 106 -27.55 3.31 30.00
N ILE A 107 -26.88 2.44 30.75
CA ILE A 107 -27.18 2.04 32.14
C ILE A 107 -26.21 2.79 33.05
#